data_AF-A0A5C5W3L4-F1
#
_entry.id   AF-A0A5C5W3L4-F1
#
_cell.length_a   1.000
_cell.length_b   1.000
_cell.length_c   1.000
_cell.angle_alpha   90.00
_cell.angle_beta   90.00
_cell.angle_gamma   90.00
#
_symmetry.space_group_name_H-M   'P 1'
#
loop_
_entity.id
_entity.type
_entity.pdbx_description
1 polymer ?
#
loop_
_entity_poly.entity_id
_entity_poly.type
_entity_poly.pdbx_seq_one_letter_code
_entity_poly.pdbx_strand_id
1 'polypeptide(L)'
;MLGKIRNSMWAIATVGVLASSAPAQDSGGKGALAGLINVDALIDNYARFLARKYDLSEEQDAFTQKLLHEKASAFMKRHEGNLSGLVETMFAVRGGGDMSPDQLVDWGKTALPIYQEAKGIIVDGNNEWRAILTDEQRKMHDQDVKLMYDSFTNTEDQLQKIVSGEMTVEEFRNPRRAAKRPPAAQPQPQPQPVGGNPGVRVNNPGTSPRPVPADSPNANPGATPPPPTDPAAHEQQQGAAETGEMPAGAPPPQPSMANDTPKAHRTAGGSRAPASPGNPENFESEWAAYVRQFSEKYSLNDEQSQKAQAILKDCQEQASRYMQAHKTEIQDLNKQATDGTADPKQRAGITQQKGKLLEPVTQIFEKSLKPRLEKLPTRSQRREADAGGAKSAPKPAPAAPAKPAPKDK
;
A
#
# COMPACT_ATOMS: atom_id res chain seq x y z
N MET A 1 -2.50 1.36 20.02
CA MET A 1 -1.69 0.95 18.85
C MET A 1 -2.51 1.00 17.53
N LEU A 2 -3.32 2.05 17.30
CA LEU A 2 -4.16 2.22 16.09
C LEU A 2 -3.50 3.08 14.98
N GLY A 3 -2.20 3.37 15.10
CA GLY A 3 -1.53 4.40 14.27
C GLY A 3 -0.72 3.92 13.07
N LYS A 4 -0.60 2.60 12.80
CA LYS A 4 0.35 2.08 11.80
C LYS A 4 -0.26 1.54 10.49
N ILE A 5 -1.59 1.56 10.33
CA ILE A 5 -2.29 1.12 9.09
C ILE A 5 -2.82 2.33 8.28
N ARG A 6 -2.24 3.53 8.43
CA ARG A 6 -2.67 4.74 7.68
C ARG A 6 -1.96 4.96 6.34
N ASN A 7 -1.00 4.10 5.93
CA ASN A 7 -0.05 4.43 4.85
C ASN A 7 -0.21 3.66 3.53
N SER A 8 -1.24 2.84 3.33
CA SER A 8 -1.32 1.95 2.14
C SER A 8 -2.47 2.24 1.18
N MET A 9 -3.14 3.39 1.28
CA MET A 9 -4.45 3.57 0.60
C MET A 9 -4.57 4.71 -0.43
N TRP A 10 -3.47 5.30 -0.93
CA TRP A 10 -3.55 6.52 -1.77
C TRP A 10 -2.74 6.47 -3.08
N ALA A 11 -2.63 5.31 -3.72
CA ALA A 11 -1.76 5.14 -4.88
C ALA A 11 -2.20 5.87 -6.17
N ILE A 12 -3.47 6.31 -6.32
CA ILE A 12 -3.91 6.96 -7.56
C ILE A 12 -3.94 8.50 -7.48
N ALA A 13 -4.24 9.09 -6.31
CA ALA A 13 -4.01 10.53 -6.11
C ALA A 13 -2.52 10.85 -5.85
N THR A 14 -1.69 9.82 -5.63
CA THR A 14 -0.25 9.92 -5.40
C THR A 14 0.52 9.02 -6.37
N VAL A 15 0.32 9.21 -7.68
CA VAL A 15 1.23 8.65 -8.70
C VAL A 15 2.68 9.20 -8.52
N GLY A 16 2.94 10.09 -7.55
CA GLY A 16 4.28 10.58 -7.19
C GLY A 16 4.99 10.01 -5.94
N VAL A 17 4.48 9.02 -5.18
CA VAL A 17 5.10 8.68 -3.86
C VAL A 17 5.39 7.18 -3.58
N LEU A 18 5.16 6.24 -4.49
CA LEU A 18 5.58 4.83 -4.25
C LEU A 18 6.48 4.27 -5.36
N ALA A 19 7.65 4.87 -5.53
CA ALA A 19 8.81 4.22 -6.13
C ALA A 19 9.97 4.27 -5.12
N SER A 20 9.92 3.41 -4.11
CA SER A 20 11.07 3.14 -3.24
C SER A 20 11.97 2.11 -3.92
N SER A 21 13.20 2.55 -4.23
CA SER A 21 14.40 1.73 -4.47
C SER A 21 14.56 1.10 -5.86
N ALA A 22 14.88 1.93 -6.86
CA ALA A 22 15.74 1.52 -7.97
C ALA A 22 16.74 2.66 -8.24
N PRO A 23 18.04 2.39 -8.47
CA PRO A 23 18.99 3.44 -8.82
C PRO A 23 18.56 4.09 -10.15
N ALA A 24 18.47 5.42 -10.14
CA ALA A 24 18.07 6.23 -11.28
C ALA A 24 19.01 5.95 -12.48
N GLN A 25 18.44 5.42 -13.56
CA GLN A 25 19.10 5.29 -14.86
C GLN A 25 18.88 6.57 -15.67
N ASP A 26 19.98 7.20 -16.07
CA ASP A 26 20.00 8.35 -16.96
C ASP A 26 19.43 7.95 -18.33
N SER A 27 18.24 8.43 -18.66
CA SER A 27 17.49 8.06 -19.86
C SER A 27 17.33 9.28 -20.78
N GLY A 28 18.29 9.44 -21.69
CA GLY A 28 18.31 10.48 -22.73
C GLY A 28 17.26 10.30 -23.85
N GLY A 29 15.99 10.14 -23.49
CA GLY A 29 14.87 10.12 -24.40
C GLY A 29 13.62 10.66 -23.72
N LYS A 30 13.13 11.82 -24.18
CA LYS A 30 12.01 12.62 -23.65
C LYS A 30 10.62 11.93 -23.64
N GLY A 31 10.56 10.60 -23.59
CA GLY A 31 9.33 9.81 -23.48
C GLY A 31 9.44 8.57 -22.59
N ALA A 32 10.58 8.33 -21.92
CA ALA A 32 10.83 7.06 -21.21
C ALA A 32 10.01 6.91 -19.91
N LEU A 33 9.77 8.00 -19.16
CA LEU A 33 9.08 7.91 -17.86
C LEU A 33 7.55 7.78 -17.97
N ALA A 34 6.93 8.40 -18.99
CA ALA A 34 5.50 8.24 -19.23
C ALA A 34 5.13 6.82 -19.69
N GLY A 35 6.03 6.14 -20.42
CA GLY A 35 5.88 4.72 -20.75
C GLY A 35 6.27 3.75 -19.63
N LEU A 36 7.01 4.21 -18.61
CA LEU A 36 7.45 3.38 -17.49
C LEU A 36 6.33 3.06 -16.49
N ILE A 37 5.30 3.91 -16.42
CA ILE A 37 4.14 3.66 -15.57
C ILE A 37 2.99 3.23 -16.47
N ASN A 38 2.72 1.93 -16.50
CA ASN A 38 1.52 1.40 -17.15
C ASN A 38 0.30 1.85 -16.31
N VAL A 39 -0.24 3.03 -16.64
CA VAL A 39 -1.36 3.67 -15.93
C VAL A 39 -2.59 2.76 -15.94
N ASP A 40 -2.86 2.09 -17.06
CA ASP A 40 -3.98 1.15 -17.16
C ASP A 40 -3.83 -0.02 -16.18
N ALA A 41 -2.62 -0.59 -16.07
CA ALA A 41 -2.36 -1.65 -15.10
C ALA A 41 -2.49 -1.17 -13.64
N LEU A 42 -2.14 0.09 -13.35
CA LEU A 42 -2.37 0.68 -12.02
C LEU A 42 -3.85 0.85 -11.72
N ILE A 43 -4.63 1.34 -12.70
CA ILE A 43 -6.08 1.48 -12.59
C ILE A 43 -6.73 0.12 -12.35
N ASP A 44 -6.38 -0.88 -13.15
CA ASP A 44 -6.92 -2.25 -13.04
C ASP A 44 -6.61 -2.88 -11.67
N ASN A 45 -5.37 -2.73 -11.21
CA ASN A 45 -4.96 -3.26 -9.90
C ASN A 45 -5.72 -2.57 -8.75
N TYR A 46 -5.96 -1.27 -8.87
CA TYR A 46 -6.72 -0.53 -7.88
C TYR A 46 -8.22 -0.86 -7.92
N ALA A 47 -8.81 -1.01 -9.10
CA ALA A 47 -10.20 -1.44 -9.25
C ALA A 47 -10.42 -2.82 -8.59
N ARG A 48 -9.53 -3.78 -8.84
CA ARG A 48 -9.55 -5.10 -8.15
C ARG A 48 -9.37 -5.00 -6.64
N PHE A 49 -8.61 -4.00 -6.16
CA PHE A 49 -8.51 -3.75 -4.72
C PHE A 49 -9.83 -3.23 -4.16
N LEU A 50 -10.48 -2.27 -4.81
CA LEU A 50 -11.80 -1.76 -4.40
C LEU A 50 -12.86 -2.86 -4.43
N ALA A 51 -12.91 -3.65 -5.50
CA ALA A 51 -13.83 -4.78 -5.65
C ALA A 51 -13.77 -5.73 -4.44
N ARG A 52 -12.55 -6.10 -4.02
CA ARG A 52 -12.36 -6.95 -2.84
C ARG A 52 -12.64 -6.25 -1.52
N LYS A 53 -12.25 -4.98 -1.38
CA LYS A 53 -12.43 -4.22 -0.13
C LYS A 53 -13.91 -3.99 0.19
N TYR A 54 -14.69 -3.70 -0.83
CA TYR A 54 -16.11 -3.35 -0.71
C TYR A 54 -17.04 -4.53 -0.99
N ASP A 55 -16.51 -5.70 -1.35
CA ASP A 55 -17.28 -6.86 -1.80
C ASP A 55 -18.28 -6.46 -2.89
N LEU A 56 -17.75 -5.83 -3.96
CA LEU A 56 -18.57 -5.30 -5.04
C LEU A 56 -19.23 -6.46 -5.81
N SER A 57 -20.49 -6.27 -6.23
CA SER A 57 -21.12 -7.14 -7.21
C SER A 57 -20.42 -7.04 -8.57
N GLU A 58 -20.66 -7.99 -9.47
CA GLU A 58 -20.10 -7.96 -10.83
C GLU A 58 -20.47 -6.67 -11.59
N GLU A 59 -21.72 -6.21 -11.46
CA GLU A 59 -22.18 -4.96 -12.05
C GLU A 59 -21.48 -3.73 -11.44
N GLN A 60 -21.32 -3.70 -10.11
CA GLN A 60 -20.62 -2.62 -9.42
C GLN A 60 -19.13 -2.59 -9.79
N ASP A 61 -18.46 -3.75 -9.90
CA ASP A 61 -17.06 -3.85 -10.33
C ASP A 61 -16.87 -3.35 -11.76
N ALA A 62 -17.71 -3.81 -12.70
CA ALA A 62 -17.68 -3.34 -14.09
C ALA A 62 -17.88 -1.81 -14.18
N PHE A 63 -18.84 -1.26 -13.44
CA PHE A 63 -19.04 0.18 -13.36
C PHE A 63 -17.81 0.89 -12.78
N THR A 64 -17.24 0.37 -11.70
CA THR A 64 -16.06 0.94 -11.03
C THR A 64 -14.86 0.99 -11.96
N GLN A 65 -14.57 -0.10 -12.68
CA GLN A 65 -13.49 -0.15 -13.67
C GLN A 65 -13.68 0.89 -14.76
N LYS A 66 -14.89 0.95 -15.35
CA LYS A 66 -15.21 1.92 -16.40
C LYS A 66 -15.03 3.36 -15.92
N LEU A 67 -15.58 3.69 -14.75
CA LEU A 67 -15.50 5.02 -14.16
C LEU A 67 -14.05 5.46 -13.95
N LEU A 68 -13.22 4.59 -13.36
CA LEU A 68 -11.81 4.89 -13.11
C LEU A 68 -11.03 5.11 -14.41
N HIS A 69 -11.21 4.24 -15.41
CA HIS A 69 -10.59 4.37 -16.73
C HIS A 69 -11.01 5.67 -17.41
N GLU A 70 -12.31 5.95 -17.50
CA GLU A 70 -12.83 7.13 -18.17
C GLU A 70 -12.27 8.43 -17.57
N LYS A 71 -12.36 8.58 -16.24
CA LYS A 71 -11.89 9.79 -15.55
C LYS A 71 -10.37 9.94 -15.61
N ALA A 72 -9.62 8.85 -15.41
CA ALA A 72 -8.16 8.90 -15.45
C ALA A 72 -7.63 9.17 -16.86
N SER A 73 -8.14 8.49 -17.90
CA SER A 73 -7.73 8.73 -19.29
C SER A 73 -8.07 10.16 -19.73
N ALA A 74 -9.25 10.68 -19.37
CA ALA A 74 -9.62 12.05 -19.69
C ALA A 74 -8.67 13.08 -19.04
N PHE A 75 -8.31 12.87 -17.77
CA PHE A 75 -7.36 13.71 -17.04
C PHE A 75 -5.96 13.64 -17.65
N MET A 76 -5.44 12.42 -17.87
CA MET A 76 -4.10 12.21 -18.43
C MET A 76 -3.98 12.84 -19.81
N LYS A 77 -4.97 12.65 -20.70
CA LYS A 77 -4.98 13.25 -22.04
C LYS A 77 -4.88 14.79 -22.02
N ARG A 78 -5.46 15.44 -21.01
CA ARG A 78 -5.43 16.91 -20.88
C ARG A 78 -4.08 17.42 -20.37
N HIS A 79 -3.42 16.66 -19.50
CA HIS A 79 -2.25 17.11 -18.74
C HIS A 79 -0.96 16.33 -19.03
N GLU A 80 -0.94 15.40 -19.99
CA GLU A 80 0.18 14.50 -20.28
C GLU A 80 1.54 15.22 -20.38
N GLY A 81 1.58 16.31 -21.15
CA GLY A 81 2.81 17.09 -21.35
C GLY A 81 3.32 17.76 -20.07
N ASN A 82 2.42 18.29 -19.24
CA ASN A 82 2.81 18.94 -17.99
C ASN A 82 3.14 17.92 -16.90
N LEU A 83 2.36 16.84 -16.78
CA LEU A 83 2.56 15.79 -15.78
C LEU A 83 3.89 15.09 -15.96
N SER A 84 4.27 14.74 -17.19
CA SER A 84 5.56 14.09 -17.46
C SER A 84 6.73 14.97 -17.01
N GLY A 85 6.73 16.26 -17.36
CA GLY A 85 7.76 17.20 -16.94
C GLY A 85 7.80 17.42 -15.41
N LEU A 86 6.63 17.50 -14.77
CA LEU A 86 6.55 17.63 -13.30
C LEU A 86 7.12 16.40 -12.57
N VAL A 87 6.78 15.20 -13.05
CA VAL A 87 7.23 13.93 -12.48
C VAL A 87 8.73 13.74 -12.68
N GLU A 88 9.24 14.01 -13.89
CA GLU A 88 10.68 13.95 -14.19
C GLU A 88 11.46 14.90 -13.28
N THR A 89 11.01 16.15 -13.16
CA THR A 89 11.62 17.14 -12.27
C THR A 89 11.61 16.68 -10.81
N MET A 90 10.48 16.15 -10.32
CA MET A 90 10.37 15.64 -8.96
C MET A 90 11.36 14.48 -8.70
N PHE A 91 11.49 13.54 -9.64
CA PHE A 91 12.45 12.44 -9.52
C PHE A 91 13.90 12.91 -9.57
N ALA A 92 14.23 13.84 -10.47
CA ALA A 92 15.57 14.42 -10.57
C ALA A 92 15.98 15.07 -9.24
N VAL A 93 15.11 15.91 -8.66
CA VAL A 93 15.37 16.60 -7.40
C VAL A 93 15.52 15.64 -6.23
N ARG A 94 14.65 14.63 -6.13
CA ARG A 94 14.75 13.57 -5.10
C ARG A 94 15.96 12.66 -5.28
N GLY A 95 16.43 12.50 -6.52
CA GLY A 95 17.67 11.79 -6.85
C GLY A 95 18.94 12.57 -6.50
N GLY A 96 18.82 13.79 -5.93
CA GLY A 96 19.94 14.66 -5.60
C GLY A 96 20.29 15.66 -6.70
N GLY A 97 19.49 15.75 -7.76
CA GLY A 97 19.63 16.78 -8.79
C GLY A 97 19.44 18.19 -8.20
N ASP A 98 20.16 19.15 -8.78
CA ASP A 98 20.11 20.55 -8.37
C ASP A 98 18.80 21.21 -8.82
N MET A 99 18.22 21.99 -7.92
CA MET A 99 17.06 22.83 -8.17
C MET A 99 17.21 24.08 -7.32
N SER A 100 17.09 25.25 -7.93
CA SER A 100 17.06 26.53 -7.23
C SER A 100 15.70 26.77 -6.56
N PRO A 101 15.62 27.64 -5.55
CA PRO A 101 14.34 28.03 -4.93
C PRO A 101 13.31 28.56 -5.94
N ASP A 102 13.73 29.39 -6.89
CA ASP A 102 12.83 29.96 -7.91
C ASP A 102 12.27 28.87 -8.84
N GLN A 103 13.10 27.89 -9.24
CA GLN A 103 12.64 26.73 -10.01
C GLN A 103 11.64 25.88 -9.23
N LEU A 104 11.82 25.74 -7.92
CA LEU A 104 10.86 25.03 -7.07
C LEU A 104 9.52 25.77 -7.00
N VAL A 105 9.55 27.10 -6.84
CA VAL A 105 8.33 27.93 -6.87
C VAL A 105 7.60 27.78 -8.21
N ASP A 106 8.31 27.85 -9.34
CA ASP A 106 7.71 27.71 -10.67
C ASP A 106 7.18 26.29 -10.94
N TRP A 107 7.86 25.26 -10.42
CA TRP A 107 7.34 23.89 -10.38
C TRP A 107 6.01 23.85 -9.61
N GLY A 108 5.92 24.50 -8.45
CA GLY A 108 4.69 24.59 -7.66
C GLY A 108 3.54 25.32 -8.38
N LYS A 109 3.83 26.45 -9.04
CA LYS A 109 2.83 27.20 -9.83
C LYS A 109 2.25 26.36 -10.97
N THR A 110 3.06 25.47 -11.53
CA THR A 110 2.63 24.53 -12.58
C THR A 110 1.83 23.37 -11.99
N ALA A 111 2.29 22.80 -10.86
CA ALA A 111 1.68 21.63 -10.24
C ALA A 111 0.33 21.91 -9.55
N LEU A 112 0.20 23.06 -8.88
CA LEU A 112 -0.99 23.41 -8.08
C LEU A 112 -2.32 23.38 -8.88
N PRO A 113 -2.46 24.03 -10.04
CA PRO A 113 -3.72 24.00 -10.78
C PRO A 113 -4.08 22.60 -11.28
N ILE A 114 -3.08 21.81 -11.72
CA ILE A 114 -3.27 20.41 -12.16
C ILE A 114 -3.77 19.55 -10.99
N TYR A 115 -3.18 19.75 -9.81
CA TYR A 115 -3.59 19.07 -8.59
C TYR A 115 -5.02 19.42 -8.17
N GLN A 116 -5.41 20.70 -8.23
CA GLN A 116 -6.75 21.15 -7.89
C GLN A 116 -7.82 20.56 -8.83
N GLU A 117 -7.50 20.46 -10.13
CA GLU A 117 -8.37 19.81 -11.09
C GLU A 117 -8.49 18.30 -10.82
N ALA A 118 -7.37 17.62 -10.55
CA ALA A 118 -7.37 16.20 -10.18
C ALA A 118 -8.22 15.95 -8.93
N LYS A 119 -8.09 16.81 -7.90
CA LYS A 119 -8.90 16.78 -6.68
C LYS A 119 -10.39 16.87 -7.01
N GLY A 120 -10.79 17.80 -7.88
CA GLY A 120 -12.17 17.93 -8.36
C GLY A 120 -12.68 16.65 -9.02
N ILE A 121 -11.94 16.11 -9.99
CA ILE A 121 -12.28 14.86 -10.70
C ILE A 121 -12.43 13.68 -9.73
N ILE A 122 -11.54 13.57 -8.74
CA ILE A 122 -11.60 12.49 -7.75
C ILE A 122 -12.82 12.65 -6.85
N VAL A 123 -13.13 13.87 -6.39
CA VAL A 123 -14.32 14.14 -5.56
C VAL A 123 -15.60 13.81 -6.33
N ASP A 124 -15.72 14.27 -7.57
CA ASP A 124 -16.87 14.00 -8.43
C ASP A 124 -17.01 12.51 -8.71
N GLY A 125 -15.92 11.83 -9.08
CA GLY A 125 -15.90 10.39 -9.28
C GLY A 125 -16.29 9.60 -8.02
N ASN A 126 -15.89 10.05 -6.84
CA ASN A 126 -16.32 9.43 -5.58
C ASN A 126 -17.82 9.62 -5.32
N ASN A 127 -18.39 10.77 -5.66
CA ASN A 127 -19.83 11.01 -5.53
C ASN A 127 -20.64 10.14 -6.50
N GLU A 128 -20.18 10.01 -7.75
CA GLU A 128 -20.76 9.09 -8.74
C GLU A 128 -20.66 7.63 -8.29
N TRP A 129 -19.49 7.21 -7.80
CA TRP A 129 -19.28 5.85 -7.31
C TRP A 129 -20.15 5.53 -6.10
N ARG A 130 -20.32 6.48 -5.17
CA ARG A 130 -21.16 6.32 -3.97
C ARG A 130 -22.61 5.98 -4.32
N ALA A 131 -23.12 6.41 -5.47
CA ALA A 131 -24.50 6.19 -5.88
C ALA A 131 -24.82 4.72 -6.17
N ILE A 132 -23.82 3.92 -6.57
CA ILE A 132 -24.00 2.48 -6.87
C ILE A 132 -23.76 1.57 -5.66
N LEU A 133 -23.28 2.10 -4.54
CA LEU A 133 -22.93 1.32 -3.35
C LEU A 133 -24.16 1.02 -2.48
N THR A 134 -24.15 -0.09 -1.75
CA THR A 134 -25.13 -0.39 -0.69
C THR A 134 -24.95 0.54 0.52
N ASP A 135 -25.87 0.52 1.48
CA ASP A 135 -25.74 1.33 2.70
C ASP A 135 -24.50 0.98 3.54
N GLU A 136 -24.18 -0.31 3.67
CA GLU A 136 -22.98 -0.75 4.38
C GLU A 136 -21.71 -0.29 3.67
N GLN A 137 -21.66 -0.44 2.34
CA GLN A 137 -20.55 0.01 1.51
C GLN A 137 -20.40 1.54 1.58
N ARG A 138 -21.51 2.30 1.49
CA ARG A 138 -21.52 3.77 1.63
C ARG A 138 -20.94 4.22 2.97
N LYS A 139 -21.27 3.54 4.06
CA LYS A 139 -20.70 3.87 5.39
C LYS A 139 -19.18 3.71 5.42
N MET A 140 -18.65 2.67 4.78
CA MET A 140 -17.19 2.48 4.66
C MET A 140 -16.57 3.56 3.76
N HIS A 141 -17.24 3.85 2.64
CA HIS A 141 -16.83 4.87 1.68
C HIS A 141 -16.75 6.27 2.30
N ASP A 142 -17.77 6.67 3.07
CA ASP A 142 -17.81 7.98 3.73
C ASP A 142 -16.63 8.16 4.70
N GLN A 143 -16.19 7.09 5.36
CA GLN A 143 -14.99 7.11 6.22
C GLN A 143 -13.71 7.26 5.40
N ASP A 144 -13.58 6.51 4.30
CA ASP A 144 -12.42 6.63 3.39
C ASP A 144 -12.34 8.03 2.77
N VAL A 145 -13.48 8.59 2.33
CA VAL A 145 -13.58 9.94 1.76
C VAL A 145 -13.19 11.01 2.79
N LYS A 146 -13.57 10.85 4.06
CA LYS A 146 -13.10 11.76 5.11
C LYS A 146 -11.56 11.76 5.23
N LEU A 147 -10.95 10.57 5.22
CA LEU A 147 -9.49 10.44 5.25
C LEU A 147 -8.82 11.00 3.99
N MET A 148 -9.50 10.93 2.85
CA MET A 148 -9.08 11.56 1.60
C MET A 148 -8.99 13.08 1.73
N TYR A 149 -10.02 13.72 2.26
CA TYR A 149 -10.06 15.18 2.40
C TYR A 149 -8.95 15.70 3.32
N ASP A 150 -8.64 14.98 4.39
CA ASP A 150 -7.48 15.30 5.25
C ASP A 150 -6.17 15.27 4.44
N SER A 151 -6.01 14.25 3.59
CA SER A 151 -4.84 14.12 2.70
C SER A 151 -4.77 15.23 1.67
N PHE A 152 -5.92 15.61 1.10
CA PHE A 152 -5.99 16.71 0.13
C PHE A 152 -5.59 18.04 0.75
N THR A 153 -6.10 18.33 1.94
CA THR A 153 -5.77 19.55 2.69
C THR A 153 -4.26 19.65 2.93
N ASN A 154 -3.65 18.57 3.46
CA ASN A 154 -2.21 18.56 3.71
C ASN A 154 -1.35 18.68 2.43
N THR A 155 -1.81 18.13 1.30
CA THR A 155 -1.08 18.24 0.03
C THR A 155 -1.21 19.64 -0.57
N GLU A 156 -2.41 20.22 -0.50
CA GLU A 156 -2.67 21.60 -0.90
C GLU A 156 -1.83 22.59 -0.08
N ASP A 157 -1.75 22.42 1.24
CA ASP A 157 -0.89 23.21 2.11
C ASP A 157 0.59 23.13 1.70
N GLN A 158 1.08 21.95 1.30
CA GLN A 158 2.45 21.77 0.83
C GLN A 158 2.70 22.49 -0.50
N LEU A 159 1.77 22.37 -1.46
CA LEU A 159 1.87 23.07 -2.74
C LEU A 159 1.80 24.59 -2.56
N GLN A 160 0.95 25.08 -1.66
CA GLN A 160 0.88 26.50 -1.32
C GLN A 160 2.18 27.02 -0.70
N LYS A 161 2.82 26.24 0.18
CA LYS A 161 4.16 26.57 0.72
C LYS A 161 5.24 26.61 -0.35
N ILE A 162 5.16 25.73 -1.35
CA ILE A 162 6.07 25.77 -2.50
C ILE A 162 5.83 27.05 -3.32
N VAL A 163 4.57 27.34 -3.67
CA VAL A 163 4.20 28.50 -4.50
C VAL A 163 4.55 29.83 -3.83
N SER A 164 4.45 29.91 -2.50
CA SER A 164 4.83 31.08 -1.70
C SER A 164 6.33 31.22 -1.46
N GLY A 165 7.12 30.18 -1.78
CA GLY A 165 8.56 30.14 -1.48
C GLY A 165 8.89 29.85 -0.02
N GLU A 166 7.90 29.48 0.80
CA GLU A 166 8.11 29.08 2.20
C GLU A 166 8.78 27.70 2.32
N MET A 167 8.59 26.81 1.34
CA MET A 167 9.20 25.49 1.33
C MET A 167 10.59 25.53 0.69
N THR A 168 11.59 25.05 1.42
CA THR A 168 12.96 24.90 0.88
C THR A 168 13.10 23.66 -0.01
N VAL A 169 14.10 23.67 -0.89
CA VAL A 169 14.42 22.52 -1.76
C VAL A 169 14.77 21.26 -0.96
N GLU A 170 15.44 21.41 0.18
CA GLU A 170 15.77 20.29 1.06
C GLU A 170 14.52 19.71 1.74
N GLU A 171 13.57 20.55 2.15
CA GLU A 171 12.28 20.08 2.68
C GLU A 171 11.45 19.38 1.60
N PHE A 172 11.45 19.91 0.37
CA PHE A 172 10.79 19.29 -0.78
C PHE A 172 11.38 17.92 -1.13
N ARG A 173 12.72 17.77 -1.06
CA ARG A 173 13.40 16.47 -1.20
C ARG A 173 12.99 15.49 -0.10
N ASN A 174 12.85 15.97 1.14
CA ASN A 174 12.69 15.14 2.33
C ASN A 174 11.48 15.56 3.20
N PRO A 175 10.23 15.47 2.71
CA PRO A 175 9.05 16.02 3.39
C PRO A 175 8.79 15.38 4.76
N ARG A 176 9.14 14.10 4.94
CA ARG A 176 9.01 13.39 6.22
C ARG A 176 9.98 13.88 7.29
N ARG A 177 11.15 14.39 6.90
CA ARG A 177 12.16 14.92 7.83
C ARG A 177 11.74 16.29 8.35
N ALA A 178 11.15 17.10 7.46
CA ALA A 178 10.59 18.41 7.80
C ALA A 178 9.47 18.31 8.84
N ALA A 179 8.49 17.42 8.62
CA ALA A 179 7.34 17.24 9.52
C ALA A 179 7.72 16.77 10.94
N LYS A 180 8.88 16.14 11.11
CA LYS A 180 9.36 15.64 12.42
C LYS A 180 10.21 16.64 13.17
N ARG A 181 10.69 17.71 12.52
CA ARG A 181 11.52 18.71 13.18
C ARG A 181 10.58 19.50 14.08
N PRO A 182 10.73 19.43 15.42
CA PRO A 182 10.00 20.33 16.30
C PRO A 182 10.27 21.75 15.80
N PRO A 183 9.28 22.66 15.79
CA PRO A 183 9.54 24.06 15.46
C PRO A 183 10.72 24.47 16.32
N ALA A 184 11.87 24.69 15.69
CA ALA A 184 13.10 24.98 16.40
C ALA A 184 12.72 26.15 17.29
N ALA A 185 12.80 25.97 18.62
CA ALA A 185 12.45 27.01 19.56
C ALA A 185 13.18 28.26 19.05
N GLN A 186 12.41 29.22 18.53
CA GLN A 186 12.97 30.46 18.01
C GLN A 186 13.94 30.90 19.09
N PRO A 187 15.24 31.06 18.78
CA PRO A 187 16.25 31.30 19.80
C PRO A 187 15.70 32.42 20.66
N GLN A 188 15.26 32.07 21.88
CA GLN A 188 14.73 33.06 22.79
C GLN A 188 15.83 34.09 22.85
N PRO A 189 15.55 35.38 22.55
CA PRO A 189 16.56 36.41 22.54
C PRO A 189 17.33 36.22 23.84
N GLN A 190 18.58 35.74 23.72
CA GLN A 190 19.36 35.46 24.90
C GLN A 190 19.32 36.75 25.69
N PRO A 191 18.86 36.74 26.96
CA PRO A 191 18.82 37.96 27.74
C PRO A 191 20.23 38.52 27.65
N GLN A 192 20.36 39.66 26.97
CA GLN A 192 21.64 40.33 26.87
C GLN A 192 22.16 40.43 28.29
N PRO A 193 23.42 40.06 28.56
CA PRO A 193 23.98 40.20 29.89
C PRO A 193 23.78 41.65 30.31
N VAL A 194 22.84 41.86 31.24
CA VAL A 194 22.55 43.15 31.81
C VAL A 194 23.83 43.54 32.53
N GLY A 195 24.61 44.41 31.90
CA GLY A 195 25.73 45.06 32.55
C GLY A 195 25.20 45.67 33.85
N GLY A 196 25.74 45.20 34.97
CA GLY A 196 25.32 45.61 36.29
C GLY A 196 25.40 47.11 36.44
N ASN A 197 24.24 47.75 36.65
CA ASN A 197 24.18 49.07 37.24
C ASN A 197 23.37 48.95 38.55
N PRO A 198 24.01 49.04 39.72
CA PRO A 198 23.32 48.97 40.99
C PRO A 198 22.72 50.33 41.31
N GLY A 199 21.40 50.44 41.24
CA GLY A 199 20.70 51.57 41.82
C GLY A 199 19.52 52.02 40.99
N VAL A 200 18.33 51.66 41.46
CA VAL A 200 17.20 52.55 41.73
C VAL A 200 15.96 51.67 41.81
N ARG A 201 15.53 51.46 43.06
CA ARG A 201 14.33 50.72 43.42
C ARG A 201 13.16 51.72 43.37
N VAL A 202 12.30 51.62 42.37
CA VAL A 202 11.01 52.34 42.36
C VAL A 202 9.89 51.32 42.42
N ASN A 203 9.18 51.35 43.54
CA ASN A 203 7.94 50.64 43.78
C ASN A 203 6.86 51.18 42.83
N ASN A 204 6.08 50.30 42.21
CA ASN A 204 4.71 50.67 41.81
C ASN A 204 3.78 49.44 41.79
N PRO A 205 2.69 49.42 42.58
CA PRO A 205 1.63 48.43 42.46
C PRO A 205 0.53 48.98 41.55
N GLY A 206 0.21 48.27 40.47
CA GLY A 206 -0.78 48.69 39.48
C GLY A 206 -1.55 47.51 38.92
N THR A 207 -2.56 47.10 39.66
CA THR A 207 -3.67 46.25 39.26
C THR A 207 -4.41 46.83 38.05
N SER A 208 -4.68 46.01 37.02
CA SER A 208 -5.87 46.16 36.17
C SER A 208 -6.20 44.89 35.38
N PRO A 209 -7.49 44.69 35.02
CA PRO A 209 -8.08 43.37 34.86
C PRO A 209 -8.22 42.90 33.40
N ARG A 210 -8.45 41.60 33.29
CA ARG A 210 -8.70 40.79 32.09
C ARG A 210 -10.08 41.10 31.48
N PRO A 211 -10.21 41.38 30.17
CA PRO A 211 -11.51 41.42 29.51
C PRO A 211 -11.94 40.02 29.04
N VAL A 212 -13.17 39.66 29.38
CA VAL A 212 -13.97 38.59 28.77
C VAL A 212 -14.81 39.18 27.63
N PRO A 213 -14.92 38.49 26.48
CA PRO A 213 -16.11 38.54 25.63
C PRO A 213 -16.80 37.17 25.71
N ALA A 214 -18.01 37.07 26.28
CA ALA A 214 -19.31 37.48 25.73
C ALA A 214 -19.82 36.51 24.66
N ASP A 215 -20.89 35.83 25.03
CA ASP A 215 -21.70 34.88 24.27
C ASP A 215 -22.16 35.40 22.91
N SER A 216 -22.27 34.48 21.95
CA SER A 216 -23.10 34.65 20.76
C SER A 216 -23.92 33.38 20.56
N PRO A 217 -25.26 33.44 20.74
CA PRO A 217 -26.16 32.40 20.29
C PRO A 217 -26.65 32.75 18.89
N ASN A 218 -26.51 31.84 17.94
CA ASN A 218 -27.39 31.87 16.77
C ASN A 218 -27.78 30.46 16.36
N ALA A 219 -29.00 30.10 16.75
CA ALA A 219 -29.73 28.94 16.30
C ALA A 219 -30.33 29.25 14.93
N ASN A 220 -30.16 28.36 13.96
CA ASN A 220 -30.94 28.35 12.73
C ASN A 220 -31.59 26.96 12.59
N PRO A 221 -32.92 26.84 12.66
CA PRO A 221 -33.61 25.57 12.50
C PRO A 221 -34.10 25.36 11.06
N GLY A 222 -34.16 24.09 10.64
CA GLY A 222 -35.15 23.66 9.66
C GLY A 222 -34.63 23.37 8.25
N ALA A 223 -34.41 22.09 7.97
CA ALA A 223 -34.68 21.48 6.66
C ALA A 223 -34.77 19.96 6.81
N THR A 224 -35.99 19.45 7.01
CA THR A 224 -36.33 18.03 6.82
C THR A 224 -36.56 17.76 5.34
N PRO A 225 -35.95 16.73 4.74
CA PRO A 225 -36.40 16.18 3.46
C PRO A 225 -37.52 15.13 3.66
N PRO A 226 -38.48 15.02 2.73
CA PRO A 226 -39.57 14.04 2.78
C PRO A 226 -39.12 12.62 2.39
N PRO A 227 -39.84 11.56 2.81
CA PRO A 227 -39.52 10.18 2.49
C PRO A 227 -40.04 9.77 1.10
N PRO A 228 -39.35 8.87 0.37
CA PRO A 228 -39.95 8.13 -0.72
C PRO A 228 -40.30 6.69 -0.29
N THR A 229 -41.61 6.48 -0.20
CA THR A 229 -42.43 5.37 -0.73
C THR A 229 -41.80 4.03 -1.10
N ASP A 230 -42.27 2.97 -0.41
CA ASP A 230 -42.24 1.56 -0.83
C ASP A 230 -42.96 1.32 -2.16
N PRO A 231 -42.56 0.27 -2.90
CA PRO A 231 -43.57 -0.73 -3.26
C PRO A 231 -43.10 -2.18 -3.09
N ALA A 232 -43.99 -2.97 -2.46
CA ALA A 232 -44.45 -4.30 -2.82
C ALA A 232 -43.46 -5.26 -3.52
N ALA A 233 -43.02 -6.32 -2.86
CA ALA A 233 -43.72 -7.62 -2.80
C ALA A 233 -43.82 -8.34 -4.16
N HIS A 234 -42.85 -9.23 -4.41
CA HIS A 234 -43.11 -10.45 -5.18
C HIS A 234 -42.60 -11.69 -4.43
N GLU A 235 -43.59 -12.54 -4.18
CA GLU A 235 -43.60 -13.86 -3.60
C GLU A 235 -43.55 -14.89 -4.74
N GLN A 236 -42.98 -16.08 -4.47
CA GLN A 236 -42.87 -17.34 -5.26
C GLN A 236 -41.40 -17.71 -5.59
N GLN A 237 -40.91 -18.93 -5.41
CA GLN A 237 -41.57 -20.21 -5.18
C GLN A 237 -40.58 -21.22 -4.56
N GLN A 238 -41.14 -22.15 -3.81
CA GLN A 238 -40.50 -23.32 -3.20
C GLN A 238 -40.03 -24.34 -4.26
N GLY A 239 -38.98 -25.10 -3.93
CA GLY A 239 -38.58 -26.32 -4.63
C GLY A 239 -37.77 -27.22 -3.71
N ALA A 240 -38.42 -28.28 -3.23
CA ALA A 240 -37.92 -29.24 -2.27
C ALA A 240 -37.07 -30.35 -2.90
N ALA A 241 -36.08 -30.79 -2.12
CA ALA A 241 -35.69 -32.16 -1.83
C ALA A 241 -35.13 -33.07 -2.94
N GLU A 242 -33.89 -33.53 -2.75
CA GLU A 242 -33.56 -34.93 -2.99
C GLU A 242 -32.45 -35.42 -2.04
N THR A 243 -32.86 -36.29 -1.13
CA THR A 243 -32.04 -37.14 -0.25
C THR A 243 -31.45 -38.28 -1.07
N GLY A 244 -30.12 -38.40 -1.07
CA GLY A 244 -29.39 -39.56 -1.61
C GLY A 244 -28.41 -40.09 -0.58
N GLU A 245 -28.81 -41.15 0.09
CA GLU A 245 -28.10 -41.85 1.17
C GLU A 245 -27.25 -43.03 0.61
N MET A 246 -26.16 -43.32 1.33
CA MET A 246 -25.34 -44.56 1.35
C MET A 246 -24.16 -44.72 0.36
N PRO A 247 -23.15 -45.60 0.65
CA PRO A 247 -22.76 -46.22 1.93
C PRO A 247 -21.27 -46.06 2.29
N ALA A 248 -20.98 -46.43 3.55
CA ALA A 248 -19.67 -46.54 4.16
C ALA A 248 -18.77 -47.62 3.52
N GLY A 249 -17.50 -47.26 3.27
CA GLY A 249 -16.41 -48.18 2.97
C GLY A 249 -15.20 -47.84 3.84
N ALA A 250 -14.86 -48.75 4.77
CA ALA A 250 -13.70 -48.62 5.65
C ALA A 250 -12.39 -48.88 4.89
N PRO A 251 -11.33 -48.07 5.08
CA PRO A 251 -10.00 -48.40 4.57
C PRO A 251 -9.19 -49.26 5.57
N PRO A 252 -8.30 -50.15 5.06
CA PRO A 252 -7.47 -51.05 5.86
C PRO A 252 -6.29 -50.34 6.57
N PRO A 253 -5.67 -50.97 7.59
CA PRO A 253 -4.61 -50.36 8.40
C PRO A 253 -3.30 -50.21 7.62
N GLN A 254 -2.68 -49.03 7.73
CA GLN A 254 -1.32 -48.78 7.25
C GLN A 254 -0.28 -48.86 8.39
N PRO A 255 0.96 -49.29 8.08
CA PRO A 255 2.00 -49.60 9.06
C PRO A 255 2.68 -48.34 9.62
N SER A 256 2.97 -48.40 10.92
CA SER A 256 3.74 -47.41 11.69
C SER A 256 5.20 -47.39 11.23
N MET A 257 5.67 -46.25 10.74
CA MET A 257 7.09 -45.96 10.53
C MET A 257 7.53 -44.91 11.55
N ALA A 258 8.39 -45.34 12.48
CA ALA A 258 9.11 -44.47 13.41
C ALA A 258 10.07 -43.57 12.63
N ASN A 259 9.98 -42.25 12.82
CA ASN A 259 10.99 -41.31 12.37
C ASN A 259 11.78 -40.78 13.56
N ASP A 260 13.06 -41.17 13.59
CA ASP A 260 14.13 -40.56 14.37
C ASP A 260 14.25 -39.07 14.06
N THR A 261 14.35 -38.25 15.11
CA THR A 261 14.52 -36.80 15.02
C THR A 261 15.98 -36.43 15.26
N PRO A 262 16.72 -35.84 14.29
CA PRO A 262 18.00 -35.21 14.59
C PRO A 262 17.84 -33.77 15.10
N LYS A 263 18.56 -33.50 16.18
CA LYS A 263 18.70 -32.23 16.92
C LYS A 263 18.86 -30.99 16.02
N ALA A 264 18.02 -29.98 16.27
CA ALA A 264 18.15 -28.64 15.72
C ALA A 264 19.32 -27.86 16.38
N HIS A 265 20.29 -27.44 15.57
CA HIS A 265 21.20 -26.35 15.94
C HIS A 265 20.49 -25.01 15.76
N ARG A 266 20.34 -24.26 16.86
CA ARG A 266 19.92 -22.85 16.86
C ARG A 266 21.10 -21.98 16.43
N THR A 267 20.98 -21.31 15.30
CA THR A 267 21.89 -20.23 14.89
C THR A 267 21.18 -18.89 15.06
N ALA A 268 21.83 -17.97 15.77
CA ALA A 268 21.32 -16.68 16.19
C ALA A 268 21.07 -15.72 15.01
N GLY A 269 20.02 -14.91 15.14
CA GLY A 269 19.51 -14.01 14.11
C GLY A 269 20.39 -12.79 13.83
N GLY A 270 20.78 -12.64 12.57
CA GLY A 270 21.15 -11.36 11.96
C GLY A 270 20.06 -10.93 11.00
N SER A 271 19.53 -9.71 11.17
CA SER A 271 18.60 -9.08 10.23
C SER A 271 19.26 -8.93 8.86
N ARG A 272 18.84 -9.75 7.90
CA ARG A 272 19.34 -9.75 6.52
C ARG A 272 18.65 -8.62 5.76
N ALA A 273 19.44 -7.77 5.10
CA ALA A 273 18.94 -6.76 4.17
C ALA A 273 18.07 -7.42 3.08
N PRO A 274 17.04 -6.73 2.54
CA PRO A 274 16.20 -7.28 1.47
C PRO A 274 17.08 -7.62 0.27
N ALA A 275 16.95 -8.85 -0.21
CA ALA A 275 17.76 -9.40 -1.27
C ALA A 275 17.53 -8.64 -2.59
N SER A 276 18.59 -8.41 -3.36
CA SER A 276 18.46 -7.79 -4.69
C SER A 276 17.57 -8.66 -5.60
N PRO A 277 16.52 -8.10 -6.21
CA PRO A 277 15.69 -8.80 -7.18
C PRO A 277 16.52 -9.02 -8.45
N GLY A 278 16.90 -10.26 -8.72
CA GLY A 278 17.62 -10.62 -9.94
C GLY A 278 18.80 -11.59 -9.77
N ASN A 279 19.07 -12.07 -8.55
CA ASN A 279 19.86 -13.28 -8.40
C ASN A 279 18.94 -14.50 -8.64
N PRO A 280 19.22 -15.36 -9.63
CA PRO A 280 18.48 -16.60 -9.84
C PRO A 280 18.42 -17.49 -8.60
N GLU A 281 19.34 -17.37 -7.65
CA GLU A 281 19.28 -18.16 -6.42
C GLU A 281 18.27 -17.61 -5.39
N ASN A 282 17.79 -16.37 -5.57
CA ASN A 282 16.88 -15.74 -4.60
C ASN A 282 15.43 -16.17 -4.77
N PHE A 283 14.97 -16.51 -5.99
CA PHE A 283 13.54 -16.79 -6.22
C PHE A 283 13.05 -18.01 -5.43
N GLU A 284 13.88 -19.04 -5.27
CA GLU A 284 13.50 -20.23 -4.49
C GLU A 284 13.19 -19.86 -3.03
N SER A 285 13.99 -18.97 -2.46
CA SER A 285 13.82 -18.50 -1.09
C SER A 285 12.59 -17.60 -0.93
N GLU A 286 12.29 -16.76 -1.93
CA GLU A 286 11.13 -15.87 -1.96
C GLU A 286 9.83 -16.66 -2.11
N TRP A 287 9.79 -17.65 -3.01
CA TRP A 287 8.63 -18.51 -3.19
C TRP A 287 8.37 -19.35 -1.95
N ALA A 288 9.42 -19.90 -1.32
CA ALA A 288 9.30 -20.60 -0.06
C ALA A 288 8.78 -19.69 1.07
N ALA A 289 9.23 -18.44 1.12
CA ALA A 289 8.71 -17.45 2.07
C ALA A 289 7.22 -17.16 1.82
N TYR A 290 6.83 -16.99 0.55
CA TYR A 290 5.42 -16.80 0.16
C TYR A 290 4.56 -17.99 0.60
N VAL A 291 4.97 -19.23 0.34
CA VAL A 291 4.21 -20.42 0.74
C VAL A 291 4.11 -20.55 2.26
N ARG A 292 5.17 -20.24 3.01
CA ARG A 292 5.10 -20.21 4.47
C ARG A 292 4.09 -19.18 4.98
N GLN A 293 4.13 -17.95 4.46
CA GLN A 293 3.17 -16.91 4.81
C GLN A 293 1.75 -17.29 4.42
N PHE A 294 1.56 -17.96 3.28
CA PHE A 294 0.27 -18.46 2.82
C PHE A 294 -0.27 -19.54 3.77
N SER A 295 0.56 -20.53 4.14
CA SER A 295 0.19 -21.56 5.10
C SER A 295 -0.22 -21.00 6.45
N GLU A 296 0.53 -20.00 6.95
CA GLU A 296 0.22 -19.30 8.20
C GLU A 296 -1.08 -18.50 8.10
N LYS A 297 -1.25 -17.71 7.03
CA LYS A 297 -2.43 -16.87 6.81
C LYS A 297 -3.73 -17.66 6.82
N TYR A 298 -3.75 -18.83 6.18
CA TYR A 298 -4.95 -19.66 6.08
C TYR A 298 -5.00 -20.76 7.14
N SER A 299 -4.05 -20.80 8.09
CA SER A 299 -3.94 -21.85 9.10
C SER A 299 -4.10 -23.24 8.49
N LEU A 300 -3.30 -23.52 7.46
CA LEU A 300 -3.35 -24.80 6.76
C LEU A 300 -2.97 -25.94 7.70
N ASN A 301 -3.73 -27.04 7.67
CA ASN A 301 -3.39 -28.23 8.44
C ASN A 301 -2.18 -28.97 7.84
N ASP A 302 -1.73 -30.03 8.48
CA ASP A 302 -0.52 -30.76 8.07
C ASP A 302 -0.63 -31.32 6.65
N GLU A 303 -1.78 -31.92 6.29
CA GLU A 303 -2.00 -32.46 4.94
C GLU A 303 -2.01 -31.37 3.87
N GLN A 304 -2.69 -30.25 4.12
CA GLN A 304 -2.71 -29.09 3.23
C GLN A 304 -1.32 -28.47 3.09
N SER A 305 -0.56 -28.39 4.18
CA SER A 305 0.81 -27.87 4.19
C SER A 305 1.77 -28.78 3.40
N GLN A 306 1.65 -30.11 3.53
CA GLN A 306 2.40 -31.05 2.70
C GLN A 306 2.08 -30.86 1.21
N LYS A 307 0.79 -30.71 0.86
CA LYS A 307 0.37 -30.42 -0.53
C LYS A 307 0.94 -29.08 -1.03
N ALA A 308 0.94 -28.04 -0.19
CA ALA A 308 1.51 -26.74 -0.53
C ALA A 308 3.02 -26.84 -0.80
N GLN A 309 3.76 -27.59 0.02
CA GLN A 309 5.20 -27.84 -0.20
C GLN A 309 5.47 -28.66 -1.47
N ALA A 310 4.63 -29.65 -1.78
CA ALA A 310 4.75 -30.41 -3.02
C ALA A 310 4.51 -29.53 -4.26
N ILE A 311 3.52 -28.64 -4.22
CA ILE A 311 3.26 -27.65 -5.28
C ILE A 311 4.44 -26.69 -5.43
N LEU A 312 5.00 -26.20 -4.31
CA LEU A 312 6.19 -25.35 -4.33
C LEU A 312 7.37 -26.04 -5.02
N LYS A 313 7.67 -27.27 -4.61
CA LYS A 313 8.79 -28.04 -5.15
C LYS A 313 8.65 -28.26 -6.66
N ASP A 314 7.46 -28.64 -7.13
CA ASP A 314 7.19 -28.82 -8.57
C ASP A 314 7.39 -27.51 -9.35
N CYS A 315 6.88 -26.38 -8.85
CA CYS A 315 7.10 -25.08 -9.49
C CYS A 315 8.59 -24.66 -9.48
N GLN A 316 9.31 -24.90 -8.38
CA GLN A 316 10.75 -24.63 -8.29
C GLN A 316 11.53 -25.49 -9.30
N GLU A 317 11.19 -26.78 -9.45
CA GLU A 317 11.82 -27.65 -10.45
C GLU A 317 11.59 -27.13 -11.88
N GLN A 318 10.37 -26.67 -12.21
CA GLN A 318 10.06 -26.09 -13.52
C GLN A 318 10.87 -24.81 -13.77
N ALA A 319 10.92 -23.90 -12.79
CA ALA A 319 11.70 -22.68 -12.88
C ALA A 319 13.20 -22.99 -13.02
N SER A 320 13.74 -23.90 -12.21
CA SER A 320 15.15 -24.28 -12.25
C SER A 320 15.54 -24.95 -13.56
N ARG A 321 14.68 -25.79 -14.16
CA ARG A 321 14.92 -26.33 -15.53
C ARG A 321 15.00 -25.21 -16.57
N TYR A 322 14.07 -24.26 -16.53
CA TYR A 322 14.09 -23.11 -17.45
C TYR A 322 15.37 -22.27 -17.28
N MET A 323 15.72 -21.97 -16.03
CA MET A 323 16.92 -21.18 -15.70
C MET A 323 18.22 -21.89 -16.07
N GLN A 324 18.27 -23.22 -15.95
CA GLN A 324 19.40 -24.02 -16.42
C GLN A 324 19.53 -23.97 -17.94
N ALA A 325 18.42 -24.06 -18.68
CA ALA A 325 18.43 -23.99 -20.14
C ALA A 325 18.92 -22.62 -20.67
N HIS A 326 18.58 -21.53 -19.97
CA HIS A 326 18.97 -20.16 -20.35
C HIS A 326 20.16 -19.60 -19.55
N LYS A 327 20.91 -20.46 -18.86
CA LYS A 327 21.98 -20.04 -17.94
C LYS A 327 23.03 -19.17 -18.64
N THR A 328 23.48 -19.56 -19.83
CA THR A 328 24.52 -18.84 -20.57
C THR A 328 24.04 -17.46 -21.01
N GLU A 329 22.84 -17.35 -21.57
CA GLU A 329 22.25 -16.07 -21.99
C GLU A 329 22.12 -15.08 -20.81
N ILE A 330 21.66 -15.59 -19.65
CA ILE A 330 21.54 -14.79 -18.43
C ILE A 330 22.93 -14.34 -17.94
N GLN A 331 23.94 -15.21 -18.01
CA GLN A 331 25.31 -14.88 -17.63
C GLN A 331 25.92 -13.83 -18.57
N ASP A 332 25.69 -13.94 -19.88
CA ASP A 332 26.16 -12.97 -20.86
C ASP A 332 25.52 -11.60 -20.66
N LEU A 333 24.19 -11.55 -20.44
CA LEU A 333 23.49 -10.29 -20.13
C LEU A 333 23.99 -9.68 -18.81
N ASN A 334 24.25 -10.49 -17.78
CA ASN A 334 24.81 -10.00 -16.53
C ASN A 334 26.23 -9.46 -16.73
N LYS A 335 27.07 -10.13 -17.52
CA LYS A 335 28.42 -9.68 -17.84
C LYS A 335 28.39 -8.36 -18.61
N GLN A 336 27.51 -8.22 -19.59
CA GLN A 336 27.32 -6.97 -20.33
C GLN A 336 26.84 -5.84 -19.42
N ALA A 337 25.96 -6.13 -18.46
CA ALA A 337 25.48 -5.14 -17.49
C ALA A 337 26.59 -4.66 -16.53
N THR A 338 27.56 -5.52 -16.19
CA THR A 338 28.64 -5.19 -15.26
C THR A 338 29.91 -4.64 -15.92
N ASP A 339 30.08 -4.78 -17.24
CA ASP A 339 31.32 -4.43 -17.96
C ASP A 339 31.70 -2.93 -17.86
N GLY A 340 30.85 -2.05 -17.31
CA GLY A 340 31.16 -0.64 -17.04
C GLY A 340 31.26 0.23 -18.29
N THR A 341 31.61 -0.36 -19.43
CA THR A 341 31.72 0.20 -20.78
C THR A 341 30.37 0.46 -21.42
N ALA A 342 29.30 -0.21 -20.98
CA ALA A 342 27.97 -0.06 -21.54
C ALA A 342 27.40 1.34 -21.25
N ASP A 343 26.97 2.04 -22.30
CA ASP A 343 26.27 3.32 -22.18
C ASP A 343 24.90 3.14 -21.48
N PRO A 344 24.28 4.21 -20.95
CA PRO A 344 23.00 4.11 -20.24
C PRO A 344 21.87 3.47 -21.06
N LYS A 345 21.85 3.69 -22.39
CA LYS A 345 20.83 3.14 -23.29
C LYS A 345 21.03 1.64 -23.49
N GLN A 346 22.26 1.18 -23.63
CA GLN A 346 22.62 -0.24 -23.69
C GLN A 346 22.25 -0.94 -22.38
N ARG A 347 22.52 -0.33 -21.22
CA ARG A 347 22.13 -0.88 -19.91
C ARG A 347 20.61 -1.04 -19.76
N ALA A 348 19.84 -0.07 -20.23
CA ALA A 348 18.38 -0.17 -20.24
C ALA A 348 17.90 -1.33 -21.15
N GLY A 349 18.50 -1.47 -22.34
CA GLY A 349 18.22 -2.59 -23.26
C GLY A 349 18.55 -3.96 -22.68
N ILE A 350 19.71 -4.11 -22.04
CA ILE A 350 20.13 -5.34 -21.34
C ILE A 350 19.14 -5.68 -20.22
N THR A 351 18.72 -4.67 -19.45
CA THR A 351 17.75 -4.84 -18.36
C THR A 351 16.40 -5.33 -18.90
N GLN A 352 15.92 -4.74 -20.01
CA GLN A 352 14.69 -5.15 -20.66
C GLN A 352 14.78 -6.59 -21.20
N GLN A 353 15.90 -6.95 -21.84
CA GLN A 353 16.13 -8.31 -22.34
C GLN A 353 16.16 -9.33 -21.20
N LYS A 354 16.85 -9.02 -20.10
CA LYS A 354 16.84 -9.86 -18.89
C LYS A 354 15.43 -10.00 -18.32
N GLY A 355 14.66 -8.92 -18.29
CA GLY A 355 13.26 -8.95 -17.86
C GLY A 355 12.39 -9.91 -18.70
N LYS A 356 12.49 -9.82 -20.03
CA LYS A 356 11.80 -10.74 -20.95
C LYS A 356 12.24 -12.18 -20.76
N LEU A 357 13.54 -12.41 -20.59
CA LEU A 357 14.08 -13.75 -20.39
C LEU A 357 13.63 -14.37 -19.06
N LEU A 358 13.39 -13.56 -18.02
CA LEU A 358 12.87 -14.04 -16.73
C LEU A 358 11.33 -14.05 -16.66
N GLU A 359 10.64 -13.63 -17.73
CA GLU A 359 9.18 -13.60 -17.76
C GLU A 359 8.56 -14.98 -17.55
N PRO A 360 9.05 -16.08 -18.17
CA PRO A 360 8.47 -17.40 -17.94
C PRO A 360 8.56 -17.87 -16.49
N VAL A 361 9.64 -17.53 -15.77
CA VAL A 361 9.76 -17.82 -14.33
C VAL A 361 8.70 -17.06 -13.53
N THR A 362 8.47 -15.79 -13.88
CA THR A 362 7.40 -14.98 -13.28
C THR A 362 6.03 -15.58 -13.58
N GLN A 363 5.80 -16.07 -14.80
CA GLN A 363 4.56 -16.73 -15.17
C GLN A 363 4.34 -18.05 -14.42
N ILE A 364 5.38 -18.84 -14.14
CA ILE A 364 5.26 -20.05 -13.29
C ILE A 364 4.73 -19.66 -11.90
N PHE A 365 5.24 -18.59 -11.30
CA PHE A 365 4.76 -18.11 -10.01
C PHE A 365 3.30 -17.65 -10.08
N GLU A 366 2.98 -16.75 -11.01
CA GLU A 366 1.66 -16.10 -11.10
C GLU A 366 0.56 -17.04 -11.61
N LYS A 367 0.85 -17.87 -12.62
CA LYS A 367 -0.14 -18.71 -13.30
C LYS A 367 -0.20 -20.15 -12.77
N SER A 368 0.88 -20.65 -12.15
CA SER A 368 0.92 -22.03 -11.65
C SER A 368 0.92 -22.10 -10.12
N LEU A 369 1.86 -21.42 -9.46
CA LEU A 369 2.00 -21.53 -8.00
C LEU A 369 0.80 -20.94 -7.26
N LYS A 370 0.47 -19.66 -7.51
CA LYS A 370 -0.63 -18.98 -6.80
C LYS A 370 -1.99 -19.68 -6.98
N PRO A 371 -2.46 -20.00 -8.20
CA PRO A 371 -3.80 -20.57 -8.37
C PRO A 371 -3.94 -21.98 -7.77
N ARG A 372 -2.84 -22.76 -7.72
CA ARG A 372 -2.84 -24.08 -7.08
C ARG A 372 -2.89 -23.95 -5.56
N LEU A 373 -2.16 -23.02 -4.97
CA LEU A 373 -2.20 -22.73 -3.54
C LEU A 373 -3.56 -22.20 -3.10
N GLU A 374 -4.17 -21.29 -3.87
CA GLU A 374 -5.49 -20.72 -3.58
C GLU A 374 -6.60 -21.76 -3.50
N LYS A 375 -6.43 -22.96 -4.09
CA LYS A 375 -7.41 -24.06 -3.98
C LYS A 375 -7.28 -24.85 -2.68
N LEU A 376 -6.17 -24.76 -1.95
CA LEU A 376 -5.92 -25.58 -0.76
C LEU A 376 -6.76 -25.19 0.46
N PRO A 377 -6.92 -23.90 0.82
CA PRO A 377 -7.74 -23.52 1.97
C PRO A 377 -9.19 -23.97 1.79
N THR A 378 -9.84 -24.32 2.89
CA THR A 378 -11.28 -24.55 2.95
C THR A 378 -12.06 -23.24 2.90
N ARG A 379 -13.37 -23.31 2.64
CA ARG A 379 -14.24 -22.14 2.69
C ARG A 379 -14.27 -21.49 4.08
N SER A 380 -14.15 -22.28 5.16
CA SER A 380 -14.05 -21.74 6.54
C SER A 380 -12.74 -21.00 6.75
N GLN A 381 -11.61 -21.63 6.41
CA GLN A 381 -10.28 -20.99 6.51
C GLN A 381 -10.18 -19.68 5.72
N ARG A 382 -10.80 -19.60 4.53
CA ARG A 382 -10.88 -18.34 3.77
C ARG A 382 -11.66 -17.27 4.54
N ARG A 383 -12.88 -17.59 4.99
CA ARG A 383 -13.71 -16.66 5.76
C ARG A 383 -13.02 -16.20 7.05
N GLU A 384 -12.33 -17.12 7.74
CA GLU A 384 -11.58 -16.84 8.96
C GLU A 384 -10.37 -15.94 8.68
N ALA A 385 -9.62 -16.19 7.61
CA ALA A 385 -8.52 -15.33 7.20
C ALA A 385 -8.98 -13.92 6.80
N ASP A 386 -10.12 -13.82 6.11
CA ASP A 386 -10.72 -12.54 5.71
C ASP A 386 -11.27 -11.78 6.93
N ALA A 387 -11.90 -12.48 7.88
CA ALA A 387 -12.39 -11.89 9.13
C ALA A 387 -11.25 -11.52 10.10
N GLY A 388 -10.20 -12.33 10.16
CA GLY A 388 -9.00 -12.12 10.97
C GLY A 388 -8.09 -11.02 10.44
N GLY A 389 -8.11 -10.76 9.12
CA GLY A 389 -7.44 -9.61 8.51
C GLY A 389 -7.96 -8.26 9.01
N ALA A 390 -9.22 -8.19 9.45
CA ALA A 390 -9.81 -7.01 10.08
C ALA A 390 -9.62 -6.97 11.61
N LYS A 391 -9.31 -8.10 12.25
CA LYS A 391 -9.19 -8.22 13.71
C LYS A 391 -8.12 -9.23 14.09
N SER A 392 -6.97 -8.69 14.53
CA SER A 392 -6.24 -9.09 15.76
C SER A 392 -4.80 -9.57 15.57
N ALA A 393 -3.87 -8.87 16.22
CA ALA A 393 -2.82 -9.54 16.97
C ALA A 393 -3.48 -10.33 18.11
N PRO A 394 -3.05 -11.56 18.41
CA PRO A 394 -3.72 -12.41 19.38
C PRO A 394 -3.63 -11.78 20.77
N LYS A 395 -4.81 -11.53 21.38
CA LYS A 395 -4.89 -11.27 22.82
C LYS A 395 -4.47 -12.57 23.51
N PRO A 396 -3.43 -12.57 24.38
CA PRO A 396 -2.97 -13.77 25.04
C PRO A 396 -4.12 -14.39 25.83
N ALA A 397 -4.27 -15.70 25.70
CA ALA A 397 -5.31 -16.46 26.39
C ALA A 397 -5.26 -16.18 27.90
N PRO A 398 -6.41 -15.99 28.56
CA PRO A 398 -6.43 -15.92 30.02
C PRO A 398 -5.90 -17.24 30.57
N ALA A 399 -4.87 -17.13 31.41
CA ALA A 399 -4.24 -18.27 32.06
C ALA A 399 -5.29 -19.15 32.75
N ALA A 400 -5.22 -20.46 32.49
CA ALA A 400 -6.08 -21.43 33.15
C ALA A 400 -5.93 -21.32 34.67
N PRO A 401 -7.04 -21.33 35.45
CA PRO A 401 -6.96 -21.29 36.91
C PRO A 401 -6.21 -22.52 37.43
N ALA A 402 -5.24 -22.26 38.29
CA ALA A 402 -4.42 -23.27 38.94
C ALA A 402 -5.30 -24.29 39.68
N LYS A 403 -5.01 -25.58 39.48
CA LYS A 403 -5.60 -26.66 40.28
C LYS A 403 -5.29 -26.42 41.77
N PRO A 404 -6.28 -26.50 42.68
CA PRO A 404 -6.01 -26.39 44.10
C PRO A 404 -5.19 -27.60 44.58
N ALA A 405 -4.20 -27.30 45.42
CA ALA A 405 -3.30 -28.29 46.03
C ALA A 405 -4.08 -29.32 46.87
N PRO A 406 -3.63 -30.58 46.93
CA PRO A 406 -4.21 -31.57 47.82
C PRO A 406 -3.94 -31.17 49.28
N LYS A 407 -4.97 -31.23 50.12
CA LYS A 407 -4.85 -31.09 51.57
C LYS A 407 -4.31 -32.40 52.13
N ASP A 408 -3.11 -32.36 52.70
CA ASP A 408 -2.57 -33.42 53.53
C ASP A 408 -3.43 -33.61 54.80
N LYS A 409 -3.56 -34.86 55.23
CA LYS A 409 -4.19 -35.29 56.48
C LYS A 409 -3.15 -35.52 57.55
#